data_AF-A0A0N1H872-F1
#
_entry.id   AF-A0A0N1H872-F1
#
_cell.length_a   1.000
_cell.length_b   1.000
_cell.length_c   1.000
_cell.angle_alpha   90.00
_cell.angle_beta   90.00
_cell.angle_gamma   90.00
#
_symmetry.space_group_name_H-M   'P 1'
#
loop_
_entity.id
_entity.type
_entity.pdbx_description
1 polymer ?
#
loop_
_entity_poly.entity_id
_entity_poly.type
_entity_poly.pdbx_seq_one_letter_code
_entity_poly.pdbx_strand_id
1 'polypeptide(L)'
;MDSPQFKDQSVNGKDASNPESARGFQPRHGENGVIKVQPPRREDLQPSYAQMLQGDTDEVTHGWYGSMINSLGSCVGFFGAVPCCIVCPNPYKPVSQGNVGLVTKFGKFTRAVDPGLVKINPLSERLIQVDVKIQIVEVPRQVCMTKDNVTLNLTSVIYYHITSPHKAAFGISNIRQALVERTQTTLRHVVGARVLQDVIERREEIAQSIGEIIEDVAMGWGVQVESMLIKDIIFSNDLQDSLSMAAQSKRIGESKVIAARAEVESAKLMRQAADILSSAPAMQIRYLEAMQAMAKTANSKVIFLPAANQTIPEKAMAQALDNGEGPSNYQSKQSTGNAFDLSPNDGFQQAMNARVIENI
;
A
#
# COMPACT_ATOMS: atom_id res chain seq x y z
N MET A 1 -50.10 10.15 -53.27
CA MET A 1 -49.94 11.39 -54.05
C MET A 1 -49.03 12.33 -53.26
N ASP A 2 -47.81 12.66 -53.64
CA ASP A 2 -46.91 12.14 -54.66
C ASP A 2 -45.51 12.66 -54.32
N SER A 3 -44.51 11.80 -54.49
CA SER A 3 -43.10 12.17 -54.57
C SER A 3 -42.78 12.65 -55.99
N PRO A 4 -41.69 13.40 -56.19
CA PRO A 4 -40.71 12.96 -57.19
C PRO A 4 -39.27 13.15 -56.67
N GLN A 5 -38.43 12.12 -56.66
CA GLN A 5 -37.60 11.60 -57.77
C GLN A 5 -36.68 12.65 -58.41
N PHE A 6 -35.37 12.50 -58.18
CA PHE A 6 -34.32 12.97 -59.08
C PHE A 6 -33.41 11.79 -59.41
N LYS A 7 -33.20 11.57 -60.71
CA LYS A 7 -32.54 10.40 -61.32
C LYS A 7 -31.39 10.88 -62.21
N ASP A 8 -30.24 10.25 -62.04
CA ASP A 8 -29.10 10.06 -62.98
C ASP A 8 -28.42 11.34 -63.53
N GLN A 9 -27.11 11.42 -63.80
CA GLN A 9 -26.20 10.39 -64.29
C GLN A 9 -24.73 10.84 -64.14
N SER A 10 -23.86 9.85 -64.03
CA SER A 10 -22.40 9.83 -64.06
C SER A 10 -21.68 10.71 -65.10
N VAL A 11 -20.52 11.28 -64.74
CA VAL A 11 -19.27 11.21 -65.54
C VAL A 11 -18.05 11.11 -64.63
N ASN A 12 -17.13 10.28 -65.10
CA ASN A 12 -15.93 9.69 -64.53
C ASN A 12 -14.76 10.69 -64.41
N GLY A 13 -13.94 10.54 -63.37
CA GLY A 13 -12.65 11.22 -63.20
C GLY A 13 -11.82 10.53 -62.12
N LYS A 14 -10.86 9.72 -62.56
CA LYS A 14 -9.92 8.93 -61.74
C LYS A 14 -9.22 9.79 -60.68
N ASP A 15 -9.11 9.28 -59.45
CA ASP A 15 -7.91 9.49 -58.64
C ASP A 15 -7.68 8.34 -57.65
N ALA A 16 -6.40 8.07 -57.45
CA ALA A 16 -5.85 6.86 -56.85
C ALA A 16 -6.13 6.73 -55.34
N SER A 17 -6.42 5.49 -54.95
CA SER A 17 -6.61 5.03 -53.57
C SER A 17 -5.36 5.22 -52.71
N ASN A 18 -5.50 5.94 -51.60
CA ASN A 18 -4.58 5.88 -50.47
C ASN A 18 -5.38 5.59 -49.18
N PRO A 19 -5.21 4.43 -48.53
CA PRO A 19 -5.80 4.22 -47.21
C PRO A 19 -4.71 3.83 -46.20
N GLU A 20 -4.23 4.78 -45.40
CA GLU A 20 -3.56 4.45 -44.13
C GLU A 20 -3.87 5.50 -43.05
N SER A 21 -4.97 5.30 -42.32
CA SER A 21 -5.14 5.87 -40.97
C SER A 21 -6.06 5.00 -40.12
N ALA A 22 -5.56 3.83 -39.74
CA ALA A 22 -6.10 3.02 -38.63
C ALA A 22 -4.99 2.12 -38.07
N ARG A 23 -4.02 2.69 -37.35
CA ARG A 23 -3.03 1.90 -36.62
C ARG A 23 -3.62 1.43 -35.30
N GLY A 24 -4.26 0.26 -35.34
CA GLY A 24 -4.38 -0.61 -34.17
C GLY A 24 -2.99 -1.05 -33.69
N PHE A 25 -2.90 -1.42 -32.42
CA PHE A 25 -1.69 -1.99 -31.83
C PHE A 25 -1.31 -3.28 -32.58
N GLN A 26 -0.36 -3.21 -33.50
CA GLN A 26 0.25 -4.37 -34.14
C GLN A 26 1.49 -4.77 -33.32
N PRO A 27 1.56 -6.00 -32.80
CA PRO A 27 2.80 -6.50 -32.22
C PRO A 27 3.86 -6.56 -33.33
N ARG A 28 4.97 -5.88 -33.09
CA ARG A 28 6.12 -5.79 -34.00
C ARG A 28 6.74 -7.20 -34.12
N HIS A 29 6.36 -7.94 -35.16
CA HIS A 29 7.03 -9.19 -35.53
C HIS A 29 8.45 -8.87 -35.99
N GLY A 30 9.42 -9.02 -35.09
CA GLY A 30 10.82 -9.12 -35.47
C GLY A 30 11.05 -10.43 -36.24
N GLU A 31 11.83 -10.36 -37.32
CA GLU A 31 12.46 -11.53 -37.94
C GLU A 31 13.09 -12.40 -36.87
N ASN A 32 12.77 -13.69 -36.89
CA ASN A 32 12.88 -14.69 -35.81
C ASN A 32 11.65 -14.74 -34.89
N GLY A 33 10.51 -15.13 -35.46
CA GLY A 33 9.29 -15.54 -34.76
C GLY A 33 9.40 -16.84 -33.97
N VAL A 34 10.54 -17.07 -33.31
CA VAL A 34 10.68 -18.09 -32.28
C VAL A 34 10.35 -17.40 -30.97
N ILE A 35 9.20 -17.74 -30.38
CA ILE A 35 8.95 -17.46 -28.97
C ILE A 35 10.09 -18.15 -28.23
N LYS A 36 11.10 -17.39 -27.80
CA LYS A 36 12.18 -17.90 -26.96
C LYS A 36 11.59 -18.19 -25.58
N VAL A 37 10.86 -19.30 -25.48
CA VAL A 37 10.53 -19.91 -24.21
C VAL A 37 11.87 -20.22 -23.56
N GLN A 38 12.24 -19.42 -22.56
CA GLN A 38 13.44 -19.70 -21.80
C GLN A 38 13.28 -21.12 -21.25
N PRO A 39 14.22 -22.04 -21.51
CA PRO A 39 14.13 -23.37 -20.96
C PRO A 39 14.08 -23.25 -19.44
N PRO A 40 13.22 -24.04 -18.76
CA PRO A 40 13.08 -23.98 -17.31
C PRO A 40 14.46 -24.21 -16.69
N ARG A 41 14.91 -23.28 -15.85
CA ARG A 41 16.17 -23.46 -15.13
C ARG A 41 15.98 -24.55 -14.10
N ARG A 42 17.06 -25.25 -13.75
CA ARG A 42 17.01 -26.30 -12.73
C ARG A 42 16.54 -25.78 -11.36
N GLU A 43 16.72 -24.49 -11.12
CA GLU A 43 16.25 -23.75 -9.94
C GLU A 43 14.74 -23.47 -9.96
N ASP A 44 14.14 -23.38 -11.15
CA ASP A 44 12.69 -23.18 -11.35
C ASP A 44 11.92 -24.52 -11.29
N LEU A 45 12.64 -25.66 -11.24
CA LEU A 45 12.05 -26.97 -11.10
C LEU A 45 11.69 -27.24 -9.63
N GLN A 46 10.56 -27.92 -9.42
CA GLN A 46 10.13 -28.36 -8.11
C GLN A 46 11.27 -29.10 -7.39
N PRO A 47 11.63 -28.71 -6.15
CA PRO A 47 12.65 -29.44 -5.39
C PRO A 47 12.20 -30.89 -5.21
N SER A 48 13.15 -31.82 -5.34
CA SER A 48 12.87 -33.25 -5.14
C SER A 48 12.48 -33.48 -3.69
N TYR A 49 11.29 -34.05 -3.49
CA TYR A 49 10.78 -34.47 -2.19
C TYR A 49 10.91 -35.99 -2.00
N ALA A 50 11.57 -36.67 -2.94
CA ALA A 50 11.76 -38.11 -2.88
C ALA A 50 12.66 -38.49 -1.70
N GLN A 51 12.03 -39.02 -0.65
CA GLN A 51 12.71 -39.60 0.49
C GLN A 51 12.20 -41.02 0.70
N MET A 52 13.13 -41.97 0.65
CA MET A 52 12.90 -43.33 1.13
C MET A 52 13.17 -43.31 2.64
N LEU A 53 12.22 -43.75 3.48
CA LEU A 53 12.58 -44.10 4.86
C LEU A 53 13.47 -45.34 4.81
N GLN A 54 14.77 -45.12 4.75
CA GLN A 54 15.80 -46.14 4.90
C GLN A 54 15.85 -46.49 6.39
N GLY A 55 15.20 -47.58 6.79
CA GLY A 55 15.21 -47.99 8.20
C GLY A 55 14.37 -49.22 8.56
N ASP A 56 13.26 -49.51 7.86
CA ASP A 56 12.35 -50.60 8.25
C ASP A 56 12.12 -51.63 7.14
N THR A 57 13.04 -51.75 6.18
CA THR A 57 12.96 -52.82 5.16
C THR A 57 13.14 -54.22 5.75
N ASP A 58 13.62 -54.37 6.98
CA ASP A 58 13.94 -55.69 7.53
C ASP A 58 13.21 -56.06 8.85
N GLU A 59 12.45 -55.16 9.48
CA GLU A 59 11.85 -55.44 10.81
C GLU A 59 10.39 -54.97 10.99
N VAL A 60 9.58 -55.08 9.93
CA VAL A 60 8.16 -55.34 10.14
C VAL A 60 7.86 -56.67 9.50
N THR A 61 7.90 -57.72 10.33
CA THR A 61 7.29 -59.02 10.05
C THR A 61 5.82 -58.79 9.77
N HIS A 62 5.49 -58.42 8.53
CA HIS A 62 4.19 -58.72 7.98
C HIS A 62 4.00 -60.21 8.24
N GLY A 63 3.07 -60.58 9.13
CA GLY A 63 2.69 -61.99 9.26
C GLY A 63 2.43 -62.57 7.87
N TRP A 64 2.57 -63.89 7.69
CA TRP A 64 2.44 -64.59 6.40
C TRP A 64 1.49 -63.91 5.40
N TYR A 65 0.30 -63.50 5.87
CA TYR A 65 -0.71 -62.77 5.10
C TYR A 65 -0.21 -61.48 4.41
N GLY A 66 0.53 -60.59 5.08
CA GLY A 66 1.00 -59.34 4.46
C GLY A 66 2.08 -59.57 3.40
N SER A 67 2.95 -60.57 3.59
CA SER A 67 3.90 -61.02 2.55
C SER A 67 3.15 -61.65 1.36
N MET A 68 2.14 -62.48 1.63
CA MET A 68 1.28 -63.08 0.60
C MET A 68 0.54 -62.02 -0.21
N ILE A 69 -0.09 -61.01 0.43
CA ILE A 69 -0.80 -59.93 -0.28
C ILE A 69 0.15 -59.06 -1.08
N ASN A 70 1.36 -58.79 -0.57
CA ASN A 70 2.36 -58.04 -1.32
C ASN A 70 2.83 -58.80 -2.57
N SER A 71 3.07 -60.11 -2.45
CA SER A 71 3.43 -60.99 -3.57
C SER A 71 2.29 -61.12 -4.58
N LEU A 72 1.06 -61.37 -4.12
CA LEU A 72 -0.14 -61.41 -4.95
C LEU A 72 -0.32 -60.10 -5.71
N GLY A 73 -0.16 -58.97 -5.01
CA GLY A 73 -0.24 -57.64 -5.61
C GLY A 73 0.86 -57.33 -6.61
N SER A 74 2.07 -57.86 -6.40
CA SER A 74 3.17 -57.75 -7.37
C SER A 74 2.90 -58.59 -8.62
N CYS A 75 2.35 -59.79 -8.48
CA CYS A 75 1.91 -60.63 -9.59
C CYS A 75 0.78 -59.95 -10.39
N VAL A 76 -0.27 -59.49 -9.71
CA VAL A 76 -1.40 -58.78 -10.34
C VAL A 76 -0.92 -57.51 -11.04
N GLY A 77 -0.04 -56.73 -10.41
CA GLY A 77 0.55 -55.56 -11.03
C GLY A 77 1.41 -55.89 -12.26
N PHE A 78 2.17 -56.98 -12.23
CA PHE A 78 2.96 -57.42 -13.38
C PHE A 78 2.07 -57.83 -14.57
N PHE A 79 0.99 -58.58 -14.32
CA PHE A 79 0.02 -58.92 -15.36
C PHE A 79 -0.75 -57.69 -15.86
N GLY A 80 -1.09 -56.74 -14.99
CA GLY A 80 -1.75 -55.48 -15.35
C GLY A 80 -0.87 -54.48 -16.09
N ALA A 81 0.46 -54.65 -16.06
CA ALA A 81 1.38 -53.87 -16.89
C ALA A 81 1.39 -54.34 -18.36
N VAL A 82 0.91 -55.56 -18.63
CA VAL A 82 0.79 -56.10 -19.99
C VAL A 82 -0.55 -55.68 -20.59
N PRO A 83 -0.57 -54.94 -21.72
CA PRO A 83 -1.81 -54.37 -22.30
C PRO A 83 -2.92 -55.37 -22.65
N CYS A 84 -2.63 -56.67 -22.71
CA CYS A 84 -3.61 -57.70 -23.07
C CYS A 84 -4.41 -58.27 -21.88
N CYS A 85 -4.02 -57.97 -20.63
CA CYS A 85 -4.68 -58.52 -19.45
C CYS A 85 -5.74 -57.54 -18.91
N ILE A 86 -6.95 -57.58 -19.48
CA ILE A 86 -8.07 -56.67 -19.15
C ILE A 86 -8.52 -56.76 -17.67
N VAL A 87 -8.20 -57.85 -16.97
CA VAL A 87 -8.72 -58.15 -15.63
C VAL A 87 -7.91 -57.50 -14.51
N CYS A 88 -6.65 -57.11 -14.74
CA CYS A 88 -5.76 -56.61 -13.68
C CYS A 88 -5.67 -55.07 -13.68
N PRO A 89 -5.77 -54.41 -12.51
CA PRO A 89 -5.60 -52.96 -12.41
C PRO A 89 -4.16 -52.54 -12.73
N ASN A 90 -4.02 -51.42 -13.45
CA ASN A 90 -2.72 -50.84 -13.83
C ASN A 90 -1.92 -50.42 -12.58
N PRO A 91 -0.68 -50.92 -12.37
CA PRO A 91 0.16 -50.55 -11.23
C PRO A 91 0.78 -49.15 -11.37
N TYR A 92 0.80 -48.58 -12.57
CA TYR A 92 1.41 -47.27 -12.81
C TYR A 92 0.38 -46.17 -12.60
N LYS A 93 0.61 -45.30 -11.62
CA LYS A 93 -0.20 -44.10 -11.40
C LYS A 93 0.62 -42.85 -11.69
N PRO A 94 0.10 -41.92 -12.50
CA PRO A 94 0.78 -40.64 -12.73
C PRO A 94 0.62 -39.73 -11.51
N VAL A 95 1.71 -39.08 -11.12
CA VAL A 95 1.74 -37.95 -10.19
C VAL A 95 1.98 -36.68 -11.01
N SER A 96 1.03 -35.75 -10.95
CA SER A 96 1.11 -34.47 -11.67
C SER A 96 2.24 -33.58 -11.12
N GLN A 97 2.85 -32.78 -12.00
CA GLN A 97 3.83 -31.78 -11.58
C GLN A 97 3.20 -30.75 -10.63
N GLY A 98 3.94 -30.32 -9.60
CA GLY A 98 3.42 -29.49 -8.52
C GLY A 98 2.71 -30.27 -7.41
N ASN A 99 2.58 -31.60 -7.56
CA ASN A 99 2.12 -32.49 -6.49
C ASN A 99 3.27 -33.42 -6.07
N VAL A 100 3.23 -33.89 -4.82
CA VAL A 100 4.11 -34.94 -4.30
C VAL A 100 3.27 -36.18 -3.99
N GLY A 101 3.74 -37.34 -4.44
CA GLY A 101 3.09 -38.61 -4.19
C GLY A 101 3.59 -39.23 -2.88
N LEU A 102 2.72 -39.39 -1.90
CA LEU A 102 3.00 -40.11 -0.67
C LEU A 102 2.50 -41.54 -0.81
N VAL A 103 3.41 -42.52 -0.70
CA VAL A 103 3.07 -43.93 -0.78
C VAL A 103 2.95 -44.50 0.64
N THR A 104 1.78 -45.05 0.92
CA THR A 104 1.48 -45.78 2.15
C THR A 104 1.33 -47.26 1.82
N LYS A 105 1.88 -48.14 2.66
CA LYS A 105 1.77 -49.59 2.54
C LYS A 105 1.04 -50.13 3.76
N PHE A 106 -0.11 -50.77 3.56
CA PHE A 106 -0.98 -51.23 4.65
C PHE A 106 -1.27 -50.16 5.74
N GLY A 107 -1.34 -48.89 5.35
CA GLY A 107 -1.56 -47.77 6.26
C GLY A 107 -0.30 -47.14 6.88
N LYS A 108 0.89 -47.74 6.73
CA LYS A 108 2.17 -47.15 7.16
C LYS A 108 2.79 -46.32 6.03
N PHE A 109 3.25 -45.11 6.33
CA PHE A 109 4.01 -44.30 5.36
C PHE A 109 5.34 -44.99 5.03
N THR A 110 5.67 -45.12 3.74
CA THR A 110 6.89 -45.81 3.27
C THR A 110 7.85 -44.87 2.56
N ARG A 111 7.35 -44.10 1.59
CA ARG A 111 8.18 -43.19 0.79
C ARG A 111 7.38 -42.01 0.24
N ALA A 112 8.06 -40.89 0.04
CA ALA A 112 7.61 -39.80 -0.81
C ALA A 112 8.22 -39.96 -2.21
N VAL A 113 7.45 -39.62 -3.25
CA VAL A 113 7.84 -39.80 -4.65
C VAL A 113 7.57 -38.51 -5.41
N ASP A 114 8.52 -38.14 -6.26
CA ASP A 114 8.46 -36.98 -7.14
C ASP A 114 7.41 -37.14 -8.25
N PRO A 115 7.03 -36.03 -8.94
CA PRO A 115 6.15 -36.07 -10.09
C PRO A 115 6.64 -37.02 -11.18
N GLY A 116 5.72 -37.76 -11.79
CA GLY A 116 6.03 -38.74 -12.82
C GLY A 116 5.20 -40.01 -12.72
N LEU A 117 5.57 -41.01 -13.52
CA LEU A 117 4.89 -42.30 -13.52
C LEU A 117 5.46 -43.18 -12.41
N VAL A 118 4.68 -43.44 -11.37
CA VAL A 118 5.12 -44.20 -10.20
C VAL A 118 4.47 -45.57 -10.21
N LYS A 119 5.28 -46.62 -10.06
CA LYS A 119 4.81 -47.99 -9.86
C LYS A 119 4.35 -48.16 -8.41
N ILE A 120 3.09 -48.53 -8.24
CA ILE A 120 2.44 -48.77 -6.95
C ILE A 120 1.81 -50.15 -6.99
N ASN A 121 1.95 -50.90 -5.90
CA ASN A 121 1.27 -52.18 -5.77
C ASN A 121 -0.24 -51.96 -5.53
N PRO A 122 -1.14 -52.37 -6.44
CA PRO A 122 -2.56 -52.06 -6.37
C PRO A 122 -3.28 -52.64 -5.14
N LEU A 123 -2.72 -53.67 -4.51
CA LEU A 123 -3.34 -54.39 -3.38
C LEU A 123 -2.78 -53.97 -2.01
N SER A 124 -1.48 -53.70 -1.91
CA SER A 124 -0.84 -53.37 -0.63
C SER A 124 -0.57 -51.88 -0.44
N GLU A 125 -0.48 -51.11 -1.51
CA GLU A 125 -0.03 -49.72 -1.48
C GLU A 125 -1.11 -48.74 -1.95
N ARG A 126 -1.14 -47.56 -1.31
CA ARG A 126 -2.01 -46.45 -1.67
C ARG A 126 -1.17 -45.19 -1.86
N LEU A 127 -1.41 -44.52 -2.99
CA LEU A 127 -0.83 -43.22 -3.33
C LEU A 127 -1.78 -42.11 -2.89
N ILE A 128 -1.26 -41.16 -2.12
CA ILE A 128 -1.92 -39.92 -1.73
C ILE A 128 -1.15 -38.79 -2.41
N GLN A 129 -1.83 -37.93 -3.16
CA GLN A 129 -1.19 -36.79 -3.81
C GLN A 129 -1.41 -35.54 -2.96
N VAL A 130 -0.33 -34.84 -2.64
CA VAL A 130 -0.34 -33.59 -1.89
C VAL A 130 0.14 -32.47 -2.81
N ASP A 131 -0.65 -31.40 -2.93
CA ASP A 131 -0.31 -30.24 -3.74
C ASP A 131 0.67 -29.33 -2.98
N VAL A 132 1.87 -29.13 -3.52
CA VAL A 132 2.93 -28.30 -2.92
C VAL A 132 2.98 -26.89 -3.53
N LYS A 133 2.11 -26.56 -4.49
CA LYS A 133 2.04 -25.20 -5.04
C LYS A 133 1.51 -24.23 -3.98
N ILE A 134 1.74 -22.94 -4.22
CA ILE A 134 1.12 -21.88 -3.44
C ILE A 134 -0.40 -21.94 -3.63
N GLN A 135 -1.10 -22.10 -2.52
CA GLN A 135 -2.53 -22.16 -2.43
C GLN A 135 -3.07 -20.94 -1.69
N ILE A 136 -4.28 -20.56 -2.06
CA ILE A 136 -4.99 -19.41 -1.50
C ILE A 136 -6.15 -19.93 -0.65
N VAL A 137 -6.24 -19.42 0.57
CA VAL A 137 -7.37 -19.67 1.46
C VAL A 137 -7.93 -18.33 1.93
N GLU A 138 -9.20 -18.11 1.62
CA GLU A 138 -9.94 -16.97 2.11
C GLU A 138 -10.45 -17.25 3.53
N VAL A 139 -10.20 -16.30 4.43
CA VAL A 139 -10.76 -16.32 5.78
C VAL A 139 -12.11 -15.62 5.73
N PRO A 140 -13.19 -16.27 6.17
CA PRO A 140 -14.52 -15.68 6.14
C PRO A 140 -14.58 -14.45 7.03
N ARG A 141 -15.59 -13.60 6.78
CA ARG A 141 -15.80 -12.34 7.50
C ARG A 141 -15.80 -12.57 9.02
N GLN A 142 -14.95 -11.83 9.72
CA GLN A 142 -14.83 -11.88 11.18
C GLN A 142 -15.24 -10.57 11.82
N VAL A 143 -16.03 -10.67 12.90
CA VAL A 143 -16.37 -9.55 13.78
C VAL A 143 -15.27 -9.43 14.83
N CYS A 144 -14.56 -8.31 14.84
CA CYS A 144 -13.51 -8.00 15.81
C CYS A 144 -13.82 -6.68 16.51
N MET A 145 -13.44 -6.57 17.78
CA MET A 145 -13.45 -5.31 18.52
C MET A 145 -12.01 -4.85 18.70
N THR A 146 -11.73 -3.57 18.43
CA THR A 146 -10.42 -2.96 18.68
C THR A 146 -10.25 -2.56 20.14
N LYS A 147 -9.04 -2.13 20.51
CA LYS A 147 -8.72 -1.61 21.84
C LYS A 147 -9.61 -0.44 22.29
N ASP A 148 -10.13 0.33 21.33
CA ASP A 148 -10.99 1.50 21.59
C ASP A 148 -12.49 1.14 21.62
N ASN A 149 -12.82 -0.16 21.75
CA ASN A 149 -14.18 -0.69 21.76
C ASN A 149 -14.96 -0.44 20.45
N VAL A 150 -14.27 -0.31 19.33
CA VAL A 150 -14.91 -0.20 18.02
C VAL A 150 -15.06 -1.59 17.41
N THR A 151 -16.30 -1.94 17.06
CA THR A 151 -16.60 -3.16 16.31
C THR A 151 -16.41 -2.93 14.82
N LEU A 152 -15.66 -3.82 14.18
CA LEU A 152 -15.41 -3.79 12.74
C LEU A 152 -15.42 -5.21 12.18
N ASN A 153 -15.67 -5.33 10.88
CA ASN A 153 -15.69 -6.60 10.19
C ASN A 153 -14.50 -6.70 9.23
N LEU A 154 -13.69 -7.74 9.38
CA LEU A 154 -12.51 -7.99 8.56
C LEU A 154 -12.70 -9.20 7.67
N THR A 155 -12.22 -9.09 6.43
CA THR A 155 -11.95 -10.24 5.55
C THR A 155 -10.44 -10.28 5.27
N SER A 156 -9.90 -11.48 5.14
CA SER A 156 -8.47 -11.65 4.86
C SER A 156 -8.22 -12.90 4.03
N VAL A 157 -7.02 -12.99 3.47
CA VAL A 157 -6.60 -14.08 2.60
C VAL A 157 -5.19 -14.49 2.99
N ILE A 158 -4.92 -15.79 2.94
CA ILE A 158 -3.63 -16.38 3.29
C ILE A 158 -3.09 -17.11 2.08
N TYR A 159 -1.83 -16.85 1.76
CA TYR A 159 -1.03 -17.58 0.80
C TYR A 159 -0.12 -18.54 1.56
N TYR A 160 -0.22 -19.83 1.28
CA TYR A 160 0.64 -20.84 1.89
C TYR A 160 1.00 -21.90 0.88
N HIS A 161 2.10 -22.60 1.13
CA HIS A 161 2.48 -23.78 0.38
C HIS A 161 2.92 -24.89 1.35
N ILE A 162 2.93 -26.13 0.88
CA ILE A 162 3.32 -27.28 1.70
C ILE A 162 4.80 -27.55 1.49
N THR A 163 5.62 -27.29 2.51
CA THR A 163 7.06 -27.55 2.51
C THR A 163 7.38 -29.00 2.90
N SER A 164 6.56 -29.62 3.76
CA SER A 164 6.76 -31.00 4.23
C SER A 164 5.50 -31.84 4.01
N PRO A 165 5.34 -32.48 2.83
CA PRO A 165 4.10 -33.16 2.45
C PRO A 165 3.75 -34.33 3.38
N HIS A 166 4.74 -35.04 3.92
CA HIS A 166 4.53 -36.09 4.93
C HIS A 166 3.83 -35.56 6.19
N LYS A 167 4.34 -34.47 6.78
CA LYS A 167 3.76 -33.87 8.00
C LYS A 167 2.37 -33.31 7.71
N ALA A 168 2.21 -32.69 6.54
CA ALA A 168 0.95 -32.11 6.11
C ALA A 168 -0.17 -33.16 5.92
N ALA A 169 0.15 -34.33 5.35
CA ALA A 169 -0.84 -35.37 5.08
C ALA A 169 -1.28 -36.18 6.31
N PHE A 170 -0.36 -36.40 7.27
CA PHE A 170 -0.63 -37.26 8.43
C PHE A 170 -0.74 -36.51 9.75
N GLY A 171 -0.28 -35.26 9.82
CA GLY A 171 -0.33 -34.45 11.04
C GLY A 171 -1.68 -33.79 11.29
N ILE A 172 -2.43 -33.46 10.23
CA ILE A 172 -3.72 -32.78 10.36
C ILE A 172 -4.71 -33.24 9.28
N SER A 173 -5.98 -33.42 9.67
CA SER A 173 -7.02 -33.91 8.75
C SER A 173 -7.35 -32.91 7.63
N ASN A 174 -7.43 -31.62 7.96
CA ASN A 174 -7.75 -30.55 7.01
C ASN A 174 -6.94 -29.28 7.31
N ILE A 175 -5.84 -29.11 6.58
CA ILE A 175 -4.93 -27.96 6.70
C ILE A 175 -5.67 -26.64 6.45
N ARG A 176 -6.51 -26.59 5.42
CA ARG A 176 -7.26 -25.38 5.03
C ARG A 176 -8.14 -24.91 6.17
N GLN A 177 -8.93 -25.81 6.76
CA GLN A 177 -9.82 -25.47 7.85
C GLN A 177 -9.05 -25.04 9.11
N ALA A 178 -7.99 -25.77 9.46
CA ALA A 178 -7.17 -25.45 10.62
C ALA A 178 -6.48 -24.09 10.51
N LEU A 179 -5.96 -23.75 9.32
CA LEU A 179 -5.40 -22.43 9.04
C LEU A 179 -6.46 -21.33 9.18
N VAL A 180 -7.68 -21.55 8.66
CA VAL A 180 -8.78 -20.60 8.80
C VAL A 180 -9.10 -20.36 10.28
N GLU A 181 -9.33 -21.42 11.06
CA GLU A 181 -9.69 -21.32 12.48
C GLU A 181 -8.57 -20.65 13.31
N ARG A 182 -7.32 -21.02 13.04
CA ARG A 182 -6.15 -20.39 13.68
C ARG A 182 -6.10 -18.89 13.36
N THR A 183 -6.27 -18.54 12.09
CA THR A 183 -6.21 -17.14 11.64
C THR A 183 -7.33 -16.29 12.20
N GLN A 184 -8.54 -16.84 12.29
CA GLN A 184 -9.67 -16.14 12.93
C GLN A 184 -9.36 -15.79 14.40
N THR A 185 -8.74 -16.72 15.12
CA THR A 185 -8.37 -16.52 16.52
C THR A 185 -7.25 -15.49 16.64
N THR A 186 -6.21 -15.58 15.81
CA THR A 186 -5.09 -14.64 15.81
C THR A 186 -5.52 -13.23 15.39
N LEU A 187 -6.37 -13.10 14.36
CA LEU A 187 -6.97 -11.83 13.95
C LEU A 187 -7.68 -11.14 15.11
N ARG A 188 -8.56 -11.87 15.81
CA ARG A 188 -9.30 -11.31 16.95
C ARG A 188 -8.36 -10.86 18.05
N HIS A 189 -7.33 -11.65 18.35
CA HIS A 189 -6.35 -11.35 19.39
C HIS A 189 -5.51 -10.10 19.07
N VAL A 190 -4.91 -10.06 17.88
CA VAL A 190 -4.02 -8.95 17.47
C VAL A 190 -4.81 -7.66 17.26
N VAL A 191 -5.98 -7.72 16.60
CA VAL A 191 -6.83 -6.54 16.37
C VAL A 191 -7.36 -5.99 17.70
N GLY A 192 -7.69 -6.86 18.67
CA GLY A 192 -8.11 -6.43 20.00
C GLY A 192 -7.03 -5.69 20.80
N ALA A 193 -5.76 -5.95 20.50
CA ALA A 193 -4.64 -5.25 21.13
C ALA A 193 -4.27 -3.90 20.46
N ARG A 194 -4.88 -3.58 19.30
CA ARG A 194 -4.55 -2.40 18.49
C ARG A 194 -5.70 -1.38 18.48
N VAL A 195 -5.33 -0.11 18.32
CA VAL A 195 -6.23 1.03 18.15
C VAL A 195 -6.82 0.99 16.74
N LEU A 196 -8.05 1.48 16.55
CA LEU A 196 -8.70 1.49 15.22
C LEU A 196 -7.85 2.17 14.14
N GLN A 197 -7.25 3.31 14.47
CA GLN A 197 -6.44 4.08 13.53
C GLN A 197 -5.22 3.28 13.06
N ASP A 198 -4.57 2.55 13.95
CA ASP A 198 -3.42 1.69 13.61
C ASP A 198 -3.83 0.57 12.66
N VAL A 199 -5.01 -0.02 12.86
CA VAL A 199 -5.55 -1.08 11.99
C VAL A 199 -5.81 -0.57 10.57
N ILE A 200 -6.13 0.72 10.41
CA ILE A 200 -6.36 1.34 9.10
C ILE A 200 -5.03 1.77 8.45
N GLU A 201 -4.18 2.49 9.18
CA GLU A 201 -2.95 3.09 8.65
C GLU A 201 -1.83 2.06 8.46
N ARG A 202 -1.68 1.12 9.40
CA ARG A 202 -0.59 0.13 9.45
C ARG A 202 -1.07 -1.29 9.18
N ARG A 203 -2.07 -1.42 8.30
CA ARG A 203 -2.69 -2.73 8.00
C ARG A 203 -1.68 -3.78 7.52
N GLU A 204 -0.64 -3.37 6.79
CA GLU A 204 0.38 -4.27 6.25
C GLU A 204 1.29 -4.83 7.35
N GLU A 205 1.76 -3.96 8.25
CA GLU A 205 2.56 -4.35 9.42
C GLU A 205 1.78 -5.30 10.32
N ILE A 206 0.48 -5.04 10.51
CA ILE A 206 -0.41 -5.90 11.29
C ILE A 206 -0.62 -7.25 10.59
N ALA A 207 -0.83 -7.24 9.28
CA ALA A 207 -1.02 -8.48 8.50
C ALA A 207 0.25 -9.35 8.54
N GLN A 208 1.43 -8.75 8.42
CA GLN A 208 2.71 -9.43 8.56
C GLN A 208 2.87 -10.04 9.96
N SER A 209 2.63 -9.26 11.02
CA SER A 209 2.74 -9.74 12.41
C SER A 209 1.77 -10.90 12.70
N ILE A 210 0.55 -10.85 12.15
CA ILE A 210 -0.41 -11.96 12.25
C ILE A 210 0.10 -13.18 11.48
N GLY A 211 0.66 -12.97 10.28
CA GLY A 211 1.28 -14.01 9.46
C GLY A 211 2.38 -14.77 10.21
N GLU A 212 3.30 -14.06 10.86
CA GLU A 212 4.39 -14.64 11.67
C GLU A 212 3.85 -15.53 12.80
N ILE A 213 2.83 -15.08 13.53
CA ILE A 213 2.20 -15.86 14.62
C ILE A 213 1.49 -17.12 14.09
N ILE A 214 0.97 -17.08 12.86
CA ILE A 214 0.33 -18.23 12.22
C ILE A 214 1.41 -19.19 11.71
N GLU A 215 2.49 -18.66 11.12
CA GLU A 215 3.62 -19.44 10.58
C GLU A 215 4.24 -20.33 11.65
N ASP A 216 4.49 -19.81 12.85
CA ASP A 216 5.02 -20.59 13.98
C ASP A 216 4.25 -21.89 14.25
N VAL A 217 2.92 -21.83 14.15
CA VAL A 217 2.05 -23.00 14.35
C VAL A 217 1.96 -23.85 13.09
N ALA A 218 1.87 -23.21 11.93
CA ALA A 218 1.76 -23.87 10.62
C ALA A 218 3.01 -24.71 10.28
N MET A 219 4.20 -24.28 10.72
CA MET A 219 5.44 -25.04 10.61
C MET A 219 5.34 -26.41 11.29
N GLY A 220 4.61 -26.51 12.40
CA GLY A 220 4.31 -27.78 13.07
C GLY A 220 3.55 -28.78 12.18
N TRP A 221 2.71 -28.28 11.27
CA TRP A 221 1.96 -29.07 10.30
C TRP A 221 2.73 -29.30 8.99
N GLY A 222 3.93 -28.72 8.83
CA GLY A 222 4.71 -28.81 7.59
C GLY A 222 4.22 -27.88 6.49
N VAL A 223 3.58 -26.78 6.88
CA VAL A 223 3.04 -25.74 6.01
C VAL A 223 3.81 -24.45 6.25
N GLN A 224 4.21 -23.78 5.18
CA GLN A 224 4.82 -22.45 5.25
C GLN A 224 3.84 -21.41 4.74
N VAL A 225 3.66 -20.34 5.51
CA VAL A 225 2.82 -19.21 5.14
C VAL A 225 3.70 -18.19 4.42
N GLU A 226 3.38 -17.90 3.16
CA GLU A 226 4.13 -16.92 2.36
C GLU A 226 3.76 -15.50 2.75
N SER A 227 2.46 -15.24 2.89
CA SER A 227 1.94 -13.94 3.26
C SER A 227 0.48 -14.04 3.68
N MET A 228 0.09 -13.08 4.51
CA MET A 228 -1.30 -12.83 4.86
C MET A 228 -1.66 -11.40 4.44
N LEU A 229 -2.82 -11.23 3.82
CA LEU A 229 -3.33 -9.94 3.39
C LEU A 229 -4.70 -9.67 4.00
N ILE A 230 -4.90 -8.45 4.49
CA ILE A 230 -6.23 -7.96 4.89
C ILE A 230 -6.92 -7.44 3.63
N LYS A 231 -8.06 -8.05 3.27
CA LYS A 231 -8.80 -7.77 2.03
C LYS A 231 -9.69 -6.55 2.21
N ASP A 232 -10.66 -6.61 3.12
CA ASP A 232 -11.60 -5.52 3.39
C ASP A 232 -11.77 -5.27 4.90
N ILE A 233 -12.02 -4.00 5.24
CA ILE A 233 -12.38 -3.54 6.59
C ILE A 233 -13.71 -2.79 6.48
N ILE A 234 -14.77 -3.33 7.09
CA ILE A 234 -16.12 -2.78 7.01
C ILE A 234 -16.59 -2.33 8.40
N PHE A 235 -16.95 -1.06 8.50
CA PHE A 235 -17.46 -0.40 9.71
C PHE A 235 -18.99 -0.33 9.71
N SER A 236 -19.59 0.07 10.84
CA SER A 236 -20.99 0.51 10.84
C SER A 236 -21.11 1.87 10.13
N ASN A 237 -22.27 2.13 9.51
CA ASN A 237 -22.51 3.38 8.78
C ASN A 237 -22.32 4.60 9.69
N ASP A 238 -22.84 4.57 10.91
CA ASP A 238 -22.72 5.68 11.88
C ASP A 238 -21.26 6.02 12.21
N LEU A 239 -20.40 5.00 12.32
CA LEU A 239 -18.97 5.20 12.58
C LEU A 239 -18.25 5.74 11.35
N GLN A 240 -18.61 5.24 10.16
CA GLN A 240 -18.03 5.71 8.91
C GLN A 240 -18.33 7.19 8.68
N ASP A 241 -19.55 7.63 8.98
CA ASP A 241 -19.95 9.03 8.92
C ASP A 241 -19.17 9.87 9.93
N SER A 242 -19.10 9.42 11.19
CA SER A 242 -18.35 10.10 12.25
C SER A 242 -16.85 10.25 11.92
N LEU A 243 -16.23 9.19 11.40
CA LEU A 243 -14.83 9.20 10.99
C LEU A 243 -14.60 10.11 9.78
N SER A 244 -15.53 10.12 8.82
CA SER A 244 -15.48 11.01 7.65
C SER A 244 -15.59 12.48 8.07
N MET A 245 -16.50 12.80 8.98
CA MET A 245 -16.63 14.15 9.56
C MET A 245 -15.37 14.56 10.32
N ALA A 246 -14.84 13.69 11.20
CA ALA A 246 -13.61 13.95 11.94
C ALA A 246 -12.41 14.18 11.02
N ALA A 247 -12.26 13.36 9.97
CA ALA A 247 -11.20 13.50 8.97
C ALA A 247 -11.33 14.81 8.18
N GLN A 248 -12.56 15.20 7.80
CA GLN A 248 -12.82 16.47 7.12
C GLN A 248 -12.50 17.66 8.03
N SER A 249 -12.92 17.64 9.28
CA SER A 249 -12.60 18.69 10.26
C SER A 249 -11.10 18.81 10.49
N LYS A 250 -10.38 17.69 10.61
CA LYS A 250 -8.91 17.66 10.72
C LYS A 250 -8.26 18.30 9.48
N ARG A 251 -8.67 17.90 8.27
CA ARG A 251 -8.16 18.48 7.01
C ARG A 251 -8.43 19.97 6.87
N ILE A 252 -9.61 20.44 7.29
CA ILE A 252 -9.95 21.87 7.29
C ILE A 252 -9.08 22.63 8.30
N GLY A 253 -8.89 22.07 9.49
CA GLY A 253 -8.02 22.64 10.52
C GLY A 253 -6.57 22.75 10.04
N GLU A 254 -6.00 21.67 9.50
CA GLU A 254 -4.65 21.64 8.95
C GLU A 254 -4.49 22.63 7.80
N SER A 255 -5.45 22.68 6.87
CA SER A 255 -5.47 23.67 5.78
C SER A 255 -5.42 25.11 6.30
N LYS A 256 -6.20 25.44 7.34
CA LYS A 256 -6.20 26.78 7.95
C LYS A 256 -4.87 27.12 8.61
N VAL A 257 -4.24 26.17 9.31
CA VAL A 257 -2.92 26.38 9.92
C VAL A 257 -1.86 26.60 8.85
N ILE A 258 -1.89 25.81 7.77
CA ILE A 258 -0.97 25.96 6.64
C ILE A 258 -1.17 27.33 5.98
N ALA A 259 -2.42 27.76 5.73
CA ALA A 259 -2.71 29.06 5.16
C ALA A 259 -2.22 30.21 6.04
N ALA A 260 -2.49 30.18 7.34
CA ALA A 260 -2.00 31.20 8.28
C ALA A 260 -0.46 31.25 8.34
N ARG A 261 0.21 30.10 8.31
CA ARG A 261 1.68 30.03 8.23
C ARG A 261 2.20 30.62 6.92
N ALA A 262 1.57 30.27 5.80
CA ALA A 262 1.92 30.80 4.48
C ALA A 262 1.71 32.32 4.40
N GLU A 263 0.65 32.87 5.01
CA GLU A 263 0.42 34.32 5.09
C GLU A 263 1.53 35.03 5.89
N VAL A 264 1.91 34.49 7.04
CA VAL A 264 3.01 35.05 7.85
C VAL A 264 4.35 34.99 7.11
N GLU A 265 4.63 33.87 6.45
CA GLU A 265 5.84 33.71 5.64
C GLU A 265 5.87 34.67 4.45
N SER A 266 4.74 34.79 3.73
CA SER A 266 4.56 35.75 2.65
C SER A 266 4.78 37.20 3.13
N ALA A 267 4.20 37.58 4.26
CA ALA A 267 4.38 38.90 4.84
C ALA A 267 5.85 39.19 5.23
N LYS A 268 6.57 38.20 5.75
CA LYS A 268 8.01 38.32 6.06
C LYS A 268 8.83 38.54 4.79
N LEU A 269 8.58 37.75 3.74
CA LEU A 269 9.27 37.90 2.45
C LEU A 269 8.96 39.25 1.80
N MET A 270 7.72 39.71 1.86
CA MET A 270 7.33 41.04 1.37
C MET A 270 8.03 42.17 2.14
N ARG A 271 8.17 42.05 3.47
CA ARG A 271 8.91 43.03 4.26
C ARG A 271 10.39 43.07 3.88
N GLN A 272 11.04 41.91 3.77
CA GLN A 272 12.43 41.82 3.33
C GLN A 272 12.61 42.42 1.93
N ALA A 273 11.69 42.14 1.01
CA ALA A 273 11.69 42.76 -0.32
C ALA A 273 11.52 44.28 -0.23
N ALA A 274 10.62 44.78 0.61
CA ALA A 274 10.43 46.22 0.82
C ALA A 274 11.70 46.90 1.38
N ASP A 275 12.37 46.26 2.35
CA ASP A 275 13.61 46.78 2.94
C ASP A 275 14.72 46.86 1.87
N ILE A 276 14.88 45.83 1.03
CA ILE A 276 15.83 45.83 -0.10
C ILE A 276 15.47 46.93 -1.12
N LEU A 277 14.17 47.09 -1.40
CA LEU A 277 13.66 48.07 -2.35
C LEU A 277 13.68 49.52 -1.82
N SER A 278 13.84 49.72 -0.51
CA SER A 278 13.85 51.06 0.11
C SER A 278 15.10 51.90 -0.23
N SER A 279 16.12 51.29 -0.83
CA SER A 279 17.30 52.03 -1.28
C SER A 279 16.94 53.06 -2.35
N ALA A 280 17.46 54.29 -2.24
CA ALA A 280 17.16 55.38 -3.17
C ALA A 280 17.36 55.01 -4.66
N PRO A 281 18.40 54.25 -5.04
CA PRO A 281 18.57 53.80 -6.44
C PRO A 281 17.50 52.78 -6.88
N ALA A 282 17.08 51.85 -6.03
CA ALA A 282 16.07 50.84 -6.37
C ALA A 282 14.69 51.47 -6.58
N MET A 283 14.32 52.46 -5.75
CA MET A 283 13.08 53.22 -5.93
C MET A 283 13.06 53.98 -7.26
N GLN A 284 14.19 54.54 -7.67
CA GLN A 284 14.30 55.30 -8.92
C GLN A 284 14.19 54.39 -10.16
N ILE A 285 14.82 53.21 -10.13
CA ILE A 285 14.66 52.21 -11.20
C ILE A 285 13.20 51.76 -11.30
N ARG A 286 12.55 51.46 -10.18
CA ARG A 286 11.16 50.99 -10.18
C ARG A 286 10.16 52.07 -10.60
N TYR A 287 10.43 53.34 -10.27
CA TYR A 287 9.66 54.48 -10.78
C TYR A 287 9.75 54.54 -12.31
N LEU A 288 10.96 54.39 -12.88
CA LEU A 288 11.16 54.35 -14.33
C LEU A 288 10.49 53.13 -14.98
N GLU A 289 10.58 51.94 -14.38
CA GLU A 289 9.87 50.74 -14.85
C GLU A 289 8.35 50.92 -14.82
N ALA A 290 7.81 51.51 -13.75
CA ALA A 290 6.39 51.82 -13.63
C ALA A 290 5.93 52.82 -14.70
N MET A 291 6.74 53.87 -14.96
CA MET A 291 6.47 54.79 -16.07
C MET A 291 6.51 54.09 -17.43
N GLN A 292 7.46 53.18 -17.64
CA GLN A 292 7.54 52.39 -18.87
C GLN A 292 6.35 51.45 -19.03
N ALA A 293 5.89 50.81 -17.95
CA ALA A 293 4.70 49.96 -17.95
C ALA A 293 3.43 50.76 -18.25
N MET A 294 3.26 51.94 -17.63
CA MET A 294 2.14 52.84 -17.91
C MET A 294 2.16 53.38 -19.34
N ALA A 295 3.35 53.67 -19.89
CA ALA A 295 3.54 54.09 -21.27
C ALA A 295 3.24 52.97 -22.30
N LYS A 296 3.27 51.70 -21.89
CA LYS A 296 2.91 50.56 -22.76
C LYS A 296 1.40 50.33 -22.87
N THR A 297 0.60 50.78 -21.89
CA THR A 297 -0.87 50.74 -21.98
C THR A 297 -1.42 51.80 -22.93
N ALA A 298 -2.20 51.39 -23.94
CA ALA A 298 -2.76 52.31 -24.94
C ALA A 298 -3.66 53.38 -24.28
N ASN A 299 -3.45 54.65 -24.67
CA ASN A 299 -4.19 55.86 -24.25
C ASN A 299 -3.88 56.49 -22.87
N SER A 300 -2.74 56.21 -22.23
CA SER A 300 -2.35 56.98 -21.03
C SER A 300 -1.50 58.22 -21.39
N LYS A 301 -1.91 59.43 -20.96
CA LYS A 301 -1.05 60.63 -20.99
C LYS A 301 -0.25 60.69 -19.69
N VAL A 302 1.01 60.30 -19.73
CA VAL A 302 1.91 60.34 -18.58
C VAL A 302 2.52 61.74 -18.46
N ILE A 303 2.08 62.51 -17.47
CA ILE A 303 2.62 63.84 -17.17
C ILE A 303 3.76 63.69 -16.16
N PHE A 304 4.97 64.05 -16.58
CA PHE A 304 6.14 64.10 -15.69
C PHE A 304 6.02 65.32 -14.77
N LEU A 305 5.75 65.09 -13.49
CA LEU A 305 6.06 66.07 -12.45
C LEU A 305 7.44 65.69 -11.88
N PRO A 306 8.49 66.48 -12.12
CA PRO A 306 9.75 66.26 -11.42
C PRO A 306 9.45 66.39 -9.93
N ALA A 307 9.83 65.37 -9.14
CA ALA A 307 9.81 65.46 -7.70
C ALA A 307 10.67 66.68 -7.33
N ALA A 308 10.00 67.77 -6.96
CA ALA A 308 10.66 68.91 -6.37
C ALA A 308 11.41 68.37 -5.15
N ASN A 309 12.70 68.67 -5.10
CA ASN A 309 13.55 68.46 -3.94
C ASN A 309 12.75 68.70 -2.65
N GLN A 310 12.99 67.86 -1.66
CA GLN A 310 12.54 68.06 -0.29
C GLN A 310 13.02 69.42 0.23
N THR A 311 12.28 70.48 -0.09
CA THR A 311 12.22 71.69 0.71
C THR A 311 10.84 71.67 1.33
N ILE A 312 10.85 71.46 2.65
CA ILE A 312 9.71 71.67 3.53
C ILE A 312 9.03 72.98 3.06
N PRO A 313 7.74 72.99 2.70
CA PRO A 313 7.07 74.22 2.35
C PRO A 313 6.91 75.04 3.63
N GLU A 314 7.86 75.96 3.85
CA GLU A 314 7.90 76.96 4.92
C GLU A 314 6.59 77.76 5.03
N LYS A 315 5.78 77.79 3.96
CA LYS A 315 4.44 78.38 3.93
C LYS A 315 3.34 77.61 4.66
N ALA A 316 3.50 76.31 4.93
CA ALA A 316 2.51 75.56 5.72
C ALA A 316 2.74 75.71 7.24
N MET A 317 3.95 76.08 7.67
CA MET A 317 4.28 76.33 9.08
C MET A 317 3.90 77.75 9.51
N ALA A 318 3.99 78.73 8.59
CA ALA A 318 3.58 80.11 8.86
C ALA A 318 2.06 80.28 8.99
N GLN A 319 1.25 79.46 8.29
CA GLN A 319 -0.22 79.51 8.39
C GLN A 319 -0.78 78.79 9.62
N ALA A 320 0.00 77.91 10.25
CA ALA A 320 -0.36 77.29 11.53
C ALA A 320 -0.11 78.23 12.73
N LEU A 321 0.77 79.21 12.59
CA LEU A 321 1.09 80.20 13.62
C LEU A 321 0.12 81.40 13.64
N ASP A 322 -0.50 81.72 12.51
CA ASP A 322 -1.50 82.80 12.38
C ASP A 322 -2.89 82.39 12.91
N ASN A 323 -3.21 81.09 12.87
CA ASN A 323 -4.51 80.55 13.31
C ASN A 323 -4.57 80.09 14.78
N GLY A 324 -3.55 80.41 15.60
CA GLY A 324 -3.71 80.41 17.06
C GLY A 324 -3.90 79.06 17.76
N GLU A 325 -3.51 77.93 17.16
CA GLU A 325 -3.49 76.63 17.85
C GLU A 325 -2.07 76.28 18.31
N GLY A 326 -1.65 76.89 19.42
CA GLY A 326 -0.48 76.44 20.17
C GLY A 326 -0.82 75.18 20.99
N PRO A 327 0.12 74.23 21.18
CA PRO A 327 -0.11 73.10 22.07
C PRO A 327 -0.30 73.59 23.51
N SER A 328 -1.46 73.27 24.08
CA SER A 328 -1.86 73.64 25.44
C SER A 328 -1.06 72.90 26.51
N ASN A 329 -0.71 73.67 27.54
CA ASN A 329 -0.08 73.24 28.80
C ASN A 329 -0.96 72.24 29.57
N TYR A 330 -0.37 71.12 30.02
CA TYR A 330 -0.83 70.43 31.23
C TYR A 330 0.18 70.68 32.36
N GLN A 331 -0.26 71.49 33.32
CA GLN A 331 0.46 71.90 34.51
C GLN A 331 0.13 70.91 35.64
N SER A 332 1.08 70.09 36.08
CA SER A 332 0.94 69.27 37.28
C SER A 332 1.30 70.09 38.53
N LYS A 333 0.31 70.27 39.42
CA LYS A 333 0.48 70.87 40.74
C LYS A 333 1.28 69.95 41.65
N GLN A 334 2.29 70.52 42.30
CA GLN A 334 3.07 69.92 43.38
C GLN A 334 2.50 70.37 44.73
N SER A 335 2.18 69.41 45.62
CA SER A 335 2.00 69.65 47.05
C SER A 335 2.33 68.36 47.83
N THR A 336 3.51 68.36 48.43
CA THR A 336 3.92 67.77 49.73
C THR A 336 3.20 66.54 50.32
N GLY A 337 3.99 65.47 50.58
CA GLY A 337 3.89 64.68 51.83
C GLY A 337 3.79 63.14 51.71
N ASN A 338 4.87 62.47 52.12
CA ASN A 338 5.01 61.10 52.66
C ASN A 338 4.89 59.84 51.76
N ALA A 339 6.06 59.22 51.57
CA ALA A 339 6.39 57.79 51.75
C ALA A 339 5.40 56.70 51.30
N PHE A 340 5.74 55.99 50.21
CA PHE A 340 5.77 54.51 50.16
C PHE A 340 6.51 54.06 48.88
N ASP A 341 7.52 53.21 49.06
CA ASP A 341 8.34 52.57 48.03
C ASP A 341 7.56 51.44 47.33
N LEU A 342 7.76 51.23 46.03
CA LEU A 342 7.53 49.98 45.26
C LEU A 342 7.80 50.20 43.76
N SER A 343 8.98 49.74 43.31
CA SER A 343 9.38 49.62 41.91
C SER A 343 8.81 48.34 41.27
N PRO A 344 8.28 48.36 40.03
CA PRO A 344 7.93 47.13 39.31
C PRO A 344 8.72 47.03 37.98
N ASN A 345 9.93 46.45 38.00
CA ASN A 345 10.53 46.01 36.72
C ASN A 345 11.62 44.91 36.73
N ASP A 346 11.71 44.06 37.76
CA ASP A 346 12.74 42.99 37.77
C ASP A 346 12.23 41.61 37.31
N GLY A 347 10.92 41.39 37.16
CA GLY A 347 10.36 40.06 36.88
C GLY A 347 10.47 39.58 35.42
N PHE A 348 10.47 40.49 34.44
CA PHE A 348 10.34 40.11 33.04
C PHE A 348 11.67 39.71 32.38
N GLN A 349 12.78 40.33 32.80
CA GLN A 349 14.11 40.00 32.27
C GLN A 349 14.65 38.66 32.82
N GLN A 350 14.24 38.25 34.02
CA GLN A 350 14.69 37.00 34.63
C GLN A 350 14.03 35.76 34.00
N ALA A 351 12.83 35.89 33.41
CA ALA A 351 12.14 34.81 32.72
C ALA A 351 12.72 34.51 31.32
N MET A 352 13.36 35.49 30.67
CA MET A 352 13.97 35.31 29.35
C MET A 352 15.31 34.57 29.42
N ASN A 353 16.09 34.77 30.48
CA ASN A 353 17.39 34.11 30.64
C ASN A 353 17.28 32.66 31.16
N ALA A 354 16.17 32.28 31.80
CA ALA A 354 15.97 30.92 32.30
C ALA A 354 15.66 29.89 31.19
N ARG A 355 15.09 30.31 30.06
CA ARG A 355 14.64 29.39 29.00
C ARG A 355 15.71 29.01 27.97
N VAL A 356 16.90 29.60 28.06
CA VAL A 356 18.02 29.36 27.13
C VAL A 356 18.99 28.30 27.67
N ILE A 357 18.89 27.91 28.95
CA ILE A 357 19.82 26.95 29.60
C ILE A 357 19.28 25.50 29.58
N GLU A 358 18.03 25.26 29.19
CA GLU A 358 17.45 23.89 29.15
C GLU A 358 17.57 23.15 27.80
N ASN A 359 18.34 23.66 26.83
CA ASN A 359 18.59 22.95 25.56
C ASN A 359 20.06 23.05 25.08
N ILE A 360 20.98 22.71 25.98
CA ILE A 360 22.30 22.09 25.70
C ILE A 360 22.44 20.97 26.73
#